data_AF-A0A497PI95-F1
#
_entry.id   AF-A0A497PI95-F1
#
_cell.length_a   1.000
_cell.length_b   1.000
_cell.length_c   1.000
_cell.angle_alpha   90.00
_cell.angle_beta   90.00
_cell.angle_gamma   90.00
#
_symmetry.space_group_name_H-M   'P 1'
#
loop_
_entity.id
_entity.type
_entity.pdbx_description
1 polymer ?
#
loop_
_entity_poly.entity_id
_entity_poly.type
_entity_poly.pdbx_seq_one_letter_code
_entity_poly.pdbx_strand_id
1 'polypeptide(L)'
;MGYVHPVIWFRDKLGTWLIKQVWIKGRCDSQKLAKAYLKYLKVKIGENPEETLKKRGIQLNDPHLIIMPTFNDLIGGISLNRFQKRLVGPFLGSKNVNIDVCEIYLLDETYLDTTKQVQTYLDTTNP
;
A
#
# COMPACT_ATOMS: atom_id res chain seq x y z
N MET A 1 10.43 11.52 -4.88
CA MET A 1 10.04 10.38 -4.02
C MET A 1 8.86 9.67 -4.63
N GLY A 2 9.10 8.96 -5.74
CA GLY A 2 8.09 8.23 -6.49
C GLY A 2 8.63 6.84 -6.75
N TYR A 3 8.09 5.84 -6.06
CA TYR A 3 8.66 4.49 -6.09
C TYR A 3 7.63 3.40 -6.38
N VAL A 4 6.35 3.67 -6.13
CA VAL A 4 5.28 2.68 -6.34
C VAL A 4 4.35 3.17 -7.44
N HIS A 5 3.66 4.29 -7.26
CA HIS A 5 2.73 4.79 -8.28
C HIS A 5 1.75 3.70 -8.74
N PRO A 6 0.87 3.25 -7.82
CA PRO A 6 0.09 2.05 -8.07
C PRO A 6 -0.86 2.24 -9.25
N VAL A 7 -0.89 1.25 -10.14
CA VAL A 7 -1.81 1.16 -11.26
C VAL A 7 -2.45 -0.22 -11.28
N ILE A 8 -3.58 -0.33 -11.95
CA ILE A 8 -4.24 -1.60 -12.25
C ILE A 8 -4.28 -1.80 -13.76
N TRP A 9 -4.06 -3.03 -14.22
CA TRP A 9 -4.09 -3.37 -15.63
C TRP A 9 -5.31 -4.24 -15.90
N PHE A 10 -6.22 -3.73 -16.72
CA PHE A 10 -7.35 -4.50 -17.22
C PHE A 10 -7.01 -5.06 -18.60
N ARG A 11 -7.52 -6.27 -18.86
CA ARG A 11 -7.49 -6.89 -20.19
C ARG A 11 -8.91 -7.07 -20.66
N ASP A 12 -9.24 -6.55 -21.84
CA ASP A 12 -10.54 -6.81 -22.44
C ASP A 12 -10.57 -8.16 -23.20
N LYS A 13 -11.75 -8.55 -23.69
CA LYS A 13 -11.95 -9.78 -24.46
C LYS A 13 -11.26 -9.76 -25.84
N LEU A 14 -10.90 -8.59 -26.35
CA LEU A 14 -10.18 -8.40 -27.62
C LEU A 14 -8.66 -8.43 -27.42
N GLY A 15 -8.19 -8.49 -26.17
CA GLY A 15 -6.78 -8.54 -25.79
C GLY A 15 -6.14 -7.16 -25.55
N THR A 16 -6.91 -6.08 -25.58
CA THR A 16 -6.43 -4.72 -25.32
C THR A 16 -6.13 -4.53 -23.84
N TRP A 17 -5.04 -3.81 -23.55
CA TRP A 17 -4.70 -3.39 -22.20
C TRP A 17 -5.24 -1.99 -21.90
N LEU A 18 -5.97 -1.89 -20.79
CA LEU A 18 -6.36 -0.61 -20.20
C LEU A 18 -5.65 -0.46 -18.86
N ILE A 19 -4.80 0.56 -18.74
CA ILE A 19 -4.08 0.86 -17.51
C ILE A 19 -4.81 2.00 -16.80
N LYS A 20 -5.12 1.83 -15.52
CA LYS A 20 -5.75 2.85 -14.69
C LYS A 20 -4.92 3.14 -13.46
N GLN A 21 -4.78 4.42 -13.13
CA GLN A 21 -4.22 4.85 -11.86
C GLN A 21 -5.16 4.48 -10.72
N VAL A 22 -4.58 3.99 -9.63
CA VAL A 22 -5.30 3.65 -8.41
C VAL A 22 -4.57 4.27 -7.23
N TRP A 23 -5.27 4.48 -6.13
CA TRP A 23 -4.66 4.66 -4.83
C TRP A 23 -4.97 3.46 -3.96
N ILE A 24 -4.11 3.20 -2.97
CA ILE A 24 -4.31 2.11 -2.03
C ILE A 24 -4.35 2.60 -0.61
N LYS A 25 -5.11 1.89 0.22
CA LYS A 25 -5.24 2.13 1.65
C LYS A 25 -5.04 0.83 2.41
N GLY A 26 -4.12 0.83 3.37
CA GLY A 26 -3.83 -0.34 4.19
C GLY A 26 -3.77 0.03 5.67
N ARG A 27 -4.26 -0.85 6.54
CA ARG A 27 -4.07 -0.70 7.99
C ARG A 27 -2.62 -0.97 8.36
N CYS A 28 -2.09 -0.13 9.24
CA CYS A 28 -0.77 -0.29 9.83
C CYS A 28 -0.88 -1.01 11.17
N ASP A 29 0.12 -1.83 11.46
CA ASP A 29 0.31 -2.38 12.80
C ASP A 29 0.83 -1.28 13.73
N SER A 30 0.00 -0.84 14.67
CA SER A 30 0.29 0.27 15.60
C SER A 30 1.58 0.04 16.39
N GLN A 31 1.84 -1.18 16.85
CA GLN A 31 3.04 -1.54 17.61
C GLN A 31 4.30 -1.46 16.75
N LYS A 32 4.26 -2.03 15.54
CA LYS A 32 5.40 -1.98 14.60
C LYS A 32 5.66 -0.56 14.11
N LEU A 33 4.61 0.20 13.82
CA LEU A 33 4.70 1.60 13.43
C LEU A 33 5.31 2.44 14.56
N ALA A 34 4.82 2.26 15.79
CA ALA A 34 5.33 2.93 16.97
C ALA A 34 6.83 2.67 17.16
N LYS A 35 7.22 1.40 17.09
CA LYS A 35 8.62 0.95 17.21
C LYS A 35 9.50 1.56 16.12
N ALA A 36 9.05 1.53 14.87
CA ALA A 36 9.79 2.09 13.73
C ALA A 36 9.98 3.61 13.88
N TYR A 37 8.93 4.32 14.30
CA TYR A 37 8.96 5.77 14.49
C TYR A 37 9.86 6.18 15.68
N LEU A 38 9.78 5.49 16.83
CA LEU A 38 10.67 5.72 17.96
C LEU A 38 12.15 5.45 17.61
N LYS A 39 12.42 4.42 16.81
CA LYS A 39 13.77 4.13 16.31
C LYS A 39 14.28 5.24 15.40
N TYR A 40 13.44 5.77 14.52
CA TYR A 40 13.76 6.93 13.68
C TYR A 40 14.10 8.17 14.52
N LEU A 41 13.34 8.42 15.59
CA LEU A 41 13.60 9.49 16.56
C LEU A 41 14.79 9.22 17.49
N LYS A 42 15.44 8.06 17.40
CA LYS A 42 16.55 7.61 18.27
C LYS A 42 16.20 7.64 19.76
N VAL A 43 14.95 7.32 20.10
CA VAL A 43 14.43 7.28 21.47
C VAL A 43 14.54 5.87 22.04
N LYS A 44 14.87 5.74 23.34
CA LYS A 44 14.82 4.45 24.04
C LYS A 44 13.38 3.94 24.08
N ILE A 45 13.15 2.75 23.54
CA ILE A 45 11.84 2.10 23.49
C ILE A 45 11.64 1.38 24.83
N GLY A 46 10.56 1.69 25.54
CA GLY A 46 10.17 0.96 26.76
C GLY A 46 9.57 -0.41 26.44
N GLU A 47 8.94 -1.04 27.43
CA GLU A 47 8.25 -2.33 27.23
C GLU A 47 7.16 -2.25 26.16
N ASN A 48 6.39 -1.16 26.15
CA ASN A 48 5.37 -0.88 25.15
C ASN A 48 5.74 0.35 24.29
N PRO A 49 6.02 0.15 22.98
CA PRO A 49 6.25 1.22 22.02
C PRO A 49 5.13 2.27 21.97
N GLU A 50 3.86 1.86 22.03
CA GLU A 50 2.73 2.79 21.96
C GLU A 50 2.62 3.68 23.19
N GLU A 51 2.84 3.13 24.38
CA GLU A 51 2.85 3.92 25.61
C GLU A 51 4.03 4.91 25.64
N THR A 52 5.18 4.49 25.10
CA THR A 52 6.34 5.36 24.96
C THR A 52 6.04 6.55 24.04
N LEU A 53 5.25 6.35 22.98
CA LEU A 53 4.75 7.45 22.15
C LEU A 53 3.68 8.29 22.85
N LYS A 54 2.76 7.67 23.56
CA LYS A 54 1.69 8.36 24.30
C LYS A 54 2.26 9.32 25.34
N LYS A 55 3.32 8.92 26.06
CA LYS A 55 4.07 9.78 27.00
C LYS A 55 4.70 11.01 26.32
N ARG A 56 4.90 10.96 25.00
CA ARG A 56 5.41 12.06 24.18
C ARG A 56 4.30 12.86 23.49
N GLY A 57 3.03 12.62 23.84
CA GLY A 57 1.87 13.31 23.27
C GLY A 57 1.40 12.78 21.92
N ILE A 58 1.92 11.64 21.47
CA ILE A 58 1.52 11.02 20.19
C ILE A 58 0.68 9.78 20.50
N GLN A 59 -0.60 9.82 20.10
CA GLN A 59 -1.51 8.68 20.25
C GLN A 59 -1.77 8.03 18.89
N LEU A 60 -1.44 6.74 18.78
CA LEU A 60 -1.80 5.92 17.62
C LEU A 60 -3.16 5.30 17.89
N ASN A 61 -4.17 5.69 17.11
CA ASN A 61 -5.50 5.09 17.15
C ASN A 61 -5.58 3.97 16.11
N ASP A 62 -6.08 4.28 14.91
CA ASP A 62 -6.17 3.35 13.77
C ASP A 62 -5.30 3.87 12.61
N PRO A 63 -3.98 3.66 12.67
CA PRO A 63 -3.06 4.19 11.68
C PRO A 63 -3.27 3.51 10.33
N HIS A 64 -3.43 4.33 9.29
CA HIS A 64 -3.56 3.86 7.91
C HIS A 64 -2.41 4.40 7.05
N LEU A 65 -1.96 3.58 6.10
CA LEU A 65 -1.09 3.97 5.01
C LEU A 65 -1.94 4.21 3.77
N ILE A 66 -1.81 5.40 3.19
CA ILE A 66 -2.36 5.72 1.87
C ILE A 66 -1.19 5.88 0.90
N ILE A 67 -1.24 5.20 -0.26
CA ILE A 67 -0.29 5.40 -1.35
C ILE A 67 -1.04 5.92 -2.56
N MET A 68 -0.69 7.13 -2.97
CA MET A 68 -1.28 7.82 -4.11
C MET A 68 -0.56 7.44 -5.43
N PRO A 69 -1.27 7.46 -6.57
CA PRO A 69 -0.68 7.28 -7.90
C PRO A 69 0.22 8.46 -8.29
N THR A 70 0.86 8.37 -9.47
CA THR A 70 1.45 9.55 -10.11
C THR A 70 0.38 10.58 -10.41
N PHE A 71 0.78 11.85 -10.44
CA PHE A 71 -0.10 12.93 -10.86
C PHE A 71 -0.35 12.94 -12.39
N ASN A 72 0.46 12.22 -13.18
CA ASN A 72 0.33 12.17 -14.63
C ASN A 72 0.32 10.74 -15.19
N ASP A 73 -0.37 10.58 -16.33
CA ASP A 73 -0.47 9.31 -17.05
C ASP A 73 0.83 8.95 -17.81
N LEU A 74 1.72 9.93 -18.00
CA LEU A 74 2.99 9.77 -18.72
C LEU A 74 4.05 9.02 -17.92
N ILE A 75 3.95 9.02 -16.59
CA ILE A 75 4.86 8.27 -15.73
C ILE A 75 4.21 6.93 -15.43
N GLY A 76 4.84 5.86 -15.93
CA GLY A 76 4.38 4.50 -15.69
C GLY A 76 4.28 4.15 -14.21
N GLY A 77 3.41 3.20 -13.90
CA GLY A 77 3.14 2.75 -12.54
C GLY A 77 3.38 1.26 -12.32
N ILE A 78 3.45 0.89 -11.05
CA ILE A 78 3.58 -0.50 -10.57
C ILE A 78 2.17 -1.14 -10.60
N SER A 79 1.97 -2.09 -11.53
CA SER A 79 0.72 -2.86 -11.73
C SER A 79 0.36 -3.83 -10.60
N LEU A 80 -0.53 -3.45 -9.69
CA LEU A 80 -0.86 -4.23 -8.49
C LEU A 80 -1.32 -5.67 -8.74
N ASN A 81 -1.99 -5.92 -9.89
CA ASN A 81 -2.53 -7.23 -10.24
C ASN A 81 -1.63 -8.09 -11.13
N ARG A 82 -0.50 -7.58 -11.63
CA ARG A 82 0.46 -8.37 -12.43
C ARG A 82 1.75 -8.67 -11.67
N PHE A 83 1.82 -8.33 -10.38
CA PHE A 83 3.05 -8.50 -9.60
C PHE A 83 3.36 -9.95 -9.23
N GLN A 84 4.48 -10.44 -9.76
CA GLN A 84 5.19 -11.61 -9.23
C GLN A 84 6.38 -11.25 -8.30
N LYS A 85 6.76 -9.97 -8.15
CA LYS A 85 7.84 -9.52 -7.25
C LYS A 85 7.39 -8.40 -6.31
N ARG A 86 7.80 -8.51 -5.04
CA ARG A 86 7.41 -7.62 -3.92
C ARG A 86 7.34 -6.15 -4.33
N LEU A 87 6.22 -5.52 -4.01
CA LEU A 87 6.08 -4.08 -3.86
C LEU A 87 7.25 -3.52 -3.02
N VAL A 88 8.26 -2.95 -3.69
CA VAL A 88 9.44 -2.39 -3.02
C VAL A 88 9.17 -0.92 -2.72
N GLY A 89 8.96 -0.61 -1.45
CA GLY A 89 8.86 0.76 -0.96
C GLY A 89 9.30 0.83 0.49
N PRO A 90 9.71 2.02 0.98
CA PRO A 90 10.20 2.19 2.36
C PRO A 90 9.21 1.71 3.42
N PHE A 91 7.90 1.79 3.14
CA PHE A 91 6.84 1.27 4.02
C PHE A 91 6.46 -0.19 3.73
N LEU A 92 6.48 -0.60 2.47
CA LEU A 92 6.02 -1.92 2.02
C LEU A 92 7.04 -3.03 2.35
N GLY A 93 8.33 -2.70 2.37
CA GLY A 93 9.39 -3.61 2.82
C GLY A 93 9.50 -3.78 4.34
N SER A 94 8.85 -2.92 5.12
CA SER A 94 9.02 -2.86 6.58
C SER A 94 8.20 -3.88 7.39
N LYS A 95 7.26 -4.60 6.74
CA LYS A 95 6.24 -5.46 7.39
C LYS A 95 5.30 -4.72 8.37
N ASN A 96 5.30 -3.39 8.36
CA ASN A 96 4.40 -2.58 9.20
C ASN A 96 2.98 -2.52 8.63
N VAL A 97 2.82 -2.83 7.34
CA VAL A 97 1.53 -2.86 6.63
C VAL A 97 1.35 -4.23 6.00
N ASN A 98 0.17 -4.82 6.17
CA ASN A 98 -0.19 -6.04 5.47
C ASN A 98 -0.64 -5.68 4.05
N ILE A 99 0.26 -5.86 3.07
CA ILE A 99 0.05 -5.48 1.67
C ILE A 99 -1.09 -6.27 1.05
N ASP A 100 -1.26 -7.54 1.42
CA ASP A 100 -2.20 -8.48 0.80
C ASP A 100 -3.67 -8.13 1.06
N VAL A 101 -3.93 -7.27 2.05
CA VAL A 101 -5.27 -6.85 2.46
C VAL A 101 -5.48 -5.33 2.31
N CYS A 102 -4.62 -4.65 1.55
CA CYS A 102 -4.82 -3.25 1.23
C CYS A 102 -6.02 -3.10 0.29
N GLU A 103 -6.89 -2.14 0.61
CA GLU A 103 -8.00 -1.69 -0.22
C GLU A 103 -7.47 -0.94 -1.44
N ILE A 104 -7.99 -1.23 -2.65
CA ILE A 104 -7.64 -0.56 -3.90
C ILE A 104 -8.83 0.28 -4.37
N TYR A 105 -8.55 1.51 -4.78
CA TYR A 105 -9.54 2.45 -5.29
C TYR A 105 -9.07 3.12 -6.57
N LEU A 106 -9.97 3.34 -7.52
CA LEU A 106 -9.75 4.25 -8.63
C LEU A 106 -9.75 5.72 -8.14
N LEU A 107 -9.29 6.63 -9.00
CA LEU A 107 -9.27 8.07 -8.70
C LEU A 107 -10.67 8.68 -8.49
N ASP A 108 -11.70 8.05 -9.04
CA ASP A 108 -13.11 8.42 -8.84
C ASP A 108 -13.73 7.74 -7.60
N GLU A 109 -12.89 7.22 -6.70
CA GLU A 109 -13.27 6.51 -5.47
C GLU A 109 -13.95 5.15 -5.68
N THR A 110 -14.02 4.65 -6.92
CA THR A 110 -14.53 3.30 -7.17
C THR A 110 -13.66 2.25 -6.48
N TYR A 111 -14.25 1.49 -5.55
CA TYR A 111 -13.57 0.38 -4.87
C TYR A 111 -13.40 -0.82 -5.80
N LEU A 112 -12.18 -1.35 -5.89
CA LEU A 112 -11.84 -2.48 -6.77
C LEU A 112 -11.66 -3.83 -6.06
N ASP A 113 -11.71 -3.87 -4.72
CA ASP A 113 -11.32 -4.99 -3.84
C ASP A 113 -9.89 -4.87 -3.28
N THR A 114 -9.49 -5.84 -2.47
CA THR A 114 -8.18 -5.98 -1.84
C THR A 114 -7.12 -6.41 -2.84
N THR A 115 -5.88 -6.04 -2.60
CA THR A 115 -4.72 -6.42 -3.44
C THR A 115 -4.65 -7.92 -3.76
N LYS A 116 -4.90 -8.80 -2.80
CA LYS A 116 -4.91 -10.26 -3.02
C LYS A 116 -6.05 -10.71 -3.93
N GLN A 117 -7.25 -10.16 -3.74
CA GLN A 117 -8.41 -10.53 -4.57
C GLN A 117 -8.25 -10.02 -5.99
N VAL A 118 -7.82 -8.77 -6.14
CA VAL A 118 -7.60 -8.14 -7.43
C VAL A 118 -6.51 -8.84 -8.24
N GLN A 119 -5.47 -9.38 -7.61
CA GLN A 119 -4.54 -10.31 -8.26
C GLN A 119 -5.26 -11.56 -8.74
N THR A 120 -6.03 -12.22 -7.89
CA THR A 120 -6.73 -13.47 -8.24
C THR A 120 -7.67 -13.32 -9.44
N TYR A 121 -8.45 -12.23 -9.52
CA TYR A 121 -9.48 -12.06 -10.55
C TYR A 121 -8.97 -11.43 -11.86
N LEU A 122 -7.86 -10.70 -11.83
CA LEU A 122 -7.31 -10.01 -13.01
C LEU A 122 -5.99 -10.61 -13.51
N ASP A 123 -5.48 -11.65 -12.87
CA ASP A 123 -4.34 -12.43 -13.38
C ASP A 123 -4.82 -13.35 -14.51
N THR A 124 -5.00 -12.77 -15.70
CA THR A 124 -5.41 -13.47 -16.92
C THR A 124 -4.23 -14.21 -17.56
N THR A 125 -3.41 -14.91 -16.76
CA THR A 125 -2.35 -15.78 -17.27
C THR A 125 -2.86 -17.14 -17.75
N ASN A 126 -4.15 -17.44 -17.57
CA ASN A 126 -4.82 -18.52 -18.29
C ASN A 126 -5.90 -17.97 -19.24
N PRO A 127 -5.82 -18.25 -20.56
CA PRO A 127 -6.97 -18.15 -21.45
C PRO A 127 -8.07 -19.18 -21.09
#